data_AF-A0A1G3HHI3-F1
#
_entry.id   AF-A0A1G3HHI3-F1
#
_cell.length_a   1.000
_cell.length_b   1.000
_cell.length_c   1.000
_cell.angle_alpha   90.00
_cell.angle_beta   90.00
_cell.angle_gamma   90.00
#
_symmetry.space_group_name_H-M   'P 1'
#
loop_
_entity.id
_entity.type
_entity.pdbx_description
1 polymer ?
#
loop_
_entity_poly.entity_id
_entity_poly.type
_entity_poly.pdbx_seq_one_letter_code
_entity_poly.pdbx_strand_id
1 'polypeptide(L)'
;MWFVELYEGAANIAHDALSNLHEYEISSDEIEEAVRVVLDALSTLAYLYDVDESASDVYAANILLYRDAANLTDSEFISLKNRLRFVDKKLGKEGYLGFLELKREFSTATSSQGSEIDSSVSEIALAVPEQCWIDIDDGRKKLSKALPGAPYAFCLNRAEAFLDTGTIAEWCSNEGDFPPSVIDELRQYFSPNGDGAEIKSFVSFPIPTYNHCSCEVNNPNGGTVGVVNIHRDRPGMLRDKGLELFIPLTSPFCQLLSQLIHRWHELMLEKAEQAKIVPKV
;
A
#
# COMPACT_ATOMS: atom_id res chain seq x y z
N MET A 1 26.89 0.76 5.59
CA MET A 1 27.33 1.71 4.54
C MET A 1 26.19 1.92 3.57
N TRP A 2 25.71 0.85 2.91
CA TRP A 2 24.55 0.82 2.03
C TRP A 2 23.27 1.56 2.49
N PHE A 3 22.81 1.38 3.74
CA PHE A 3 21.59 2.08 4.22
C PHE A 3 21.70 3.62 4.13
N VAL A 4 22.85 4.18 4.52
CA VAL A 4 23.05 5.64 4.54
C VAL A 4 23.02 6.18 3.12
N GLU A 5 23.69 5.51 2.19
CA GLU A 5 23.73 5.89 0.78
C GLU A 5 22.34 5.83 0.13
N LEU A 6 21.57 4.75 0.39
CA LEU A 6 20.20 4.61 -0.10
C LEU A 6 19.29 5.71 0.46
N TYR A 7 19.37 5.96 1.77
CA TYR A 7 18.55 6.97 2.42
C TYR A 7 18.90 8.38 1.96
N GLU A 8 20.19 8.74 1.91
CA GLU A 8 20.62 10.08 1.46
C GLU A 8 20.23 10.34 0.00
N GLY A 9 20.36 9.34 -0.88
CA GLY A 9 19.90 9.44 -2.26
C GLY A 9 18.41 9.72 -2.36
N ALA A 10 17.59 8.92 -1.66
CA ALA A 10 16.14 9.10 -1.64
C ALA A 10 15.72 10.43 -0.98
N ALA A 11 16.36 10.80 0.12
CA ALA A 11 16.07 12.03 0.86
C ALA A 11 16.41 13.28 0.05
N ASN A 12 17.51 13.29 -0.70
CA ASN A 12 17.88 14.43 -1.56
C ASN A 12 16.83 14.63 -2.66
N ILE A 13 16.42 13.57 -3.35
CA ILE A 13 15.41 13.66 -4.41
C ILE A 13 14.05 14.08 -3.85
N ALA A 14 13.64 13.50 -2.72
CA ALA A 14 12.41 13.90 -2.04
C ALA A 14 12.48 15.37 -1.57
N HIS A 15 13.64 15.81 -1.07
CA HIS A 15 13.85 17.19 -0.66
C HIS A 15 13.79 18.15 -1.84
N ASP A 16 14.37 17.82 -2.98
CA ASP A 16 14.30 18.64 -4.19
C ASP A 16 12.85 18.77 -4.68
N ALA A 17 12.11 17.66 -4.70
CA ALA A 17 10.67 17.64 -5.02
C ALA A 17 9.78 18.36 -3.99
N LEU A 18 10.27 18.57 -2.76
CA LEU A 18 9.56 19.30 -1.71
C LEU A 18 10.05 20.74 -1.52
N SER A 19 11.24 21.12 -1.99
CA SER A 19 11.84 22.44 -1.71
C SER A 19 11.66 23.42 -2.85
N ASN A 20 11.45 22.94 -4.07
CA ASN A 20 11.11 23.78 -5.22
C ASN A 20 9.74 24.49 -5.10
N LEU A 21 9.03 24.33 -3.97
CA LEU A 21 7.71 24.89 -3.64
C LEU A 21 7.59 26.41 -3.67
N HIS A 22 8.72 27.13 -3.60
CA HIS A 22 8.68 28.59 -3.52
C HIS A 22 9.18 29.31 -4.77
N GLU A 23 9.76 28.59 -5.73
CA GLU A 23 10.36 29.21 -6.91
C GLU A 23 9.84 28.67 -8.25
N TYR A 24 9.28 27.45 -8.31
CA TYR A 24 8.75 26.85 -9.54
C TYR A 24 7.47 26.02 -9.30
N GLU A 25 6.55 25.98 -10.27
CA GLU A 25 5.37 25.11 -10.24
C GLU A 25 5.81 23.64 -10.40
N ILE A 26 5.97 22.94 -9.28
CA ILE A 26 6.21 21.48 -9.28
C ILE A 26 4.99 20.76 -9.86
N SER A 27 5.24 19.89 -10.83
CA SER A 27 4.23 19.05 -11.45
C SER A 27 3.88 17.83 -10.56
N SER A 28 2.69 17.26 -10.76
CA SER A 28 2.33 15.98 -10.13
C SER A 28 3.33 14.88 -10.47
N ASP A 29 3.84 14.90 -11.70
CA ASP A 29 4.67 13.85 -12.28
C ASP A 29 6.05 13.80 -11.60
N GLU A 30 6.60 14.96 -11.23
CA GLU A 30 7.84 15.05 -10.43
C GLU A 30 7.67 14.50 -9.02
N ILE A 31 6.50 14.73 -8.39
CA ILE A 31 6.20 14.15 -7.07
C ILE A 31 6.00 12.64 -7.19
N GLU A 32 5.31 12.17 -8.23
CA GLU A 32 5.13 10.75 -8.52
C GLU A 32 6.48 10.05 -8.75
N GLU A 33 7.41 10.69 -9.46
CA GLU A 33 8.78 10.20 -9.61
C GLU A 33 9.52 10.13 -8.27
N ALA A 34 9.46 11.19 -7.45
CA ALA A 34 10.08 11.20 -6.14
C ALA A 34 9.52 10.09 -5.23
N VAL A 35 8.21 9.82 -5.28
CA VAL A 35 7.58 8.69 -4.58
C VAL A 35 8.20 7.37 -5.06
N ARG A 36 8.35 7.16 -6.37
CA ARG A 36 8.94 5.93 -6.92
C ARG A 36 10.40 5.75 -6.53
N VAL A 37 11.19 6.83 -6.46
CA VAL A 37 12.58 6.77 -5.94
C VAL A 37 12.62 6.28 -4.49
N VAL A 38 11.72 6.78 -3.64
CA VAL A 38 11.65 6.35 -2.24
C VAL A 38 11.21 4.89 -2.13
N LEU A 39 10.27 4.45 -2.97
CA LEU A 39 9.84 3.05 -3.04
C LEU A 39 10.93 2.12 -3.57
N ASP A 40 11.72 2.56 -4.55
CA ASP A 40 12.84 1.81 -5.11
C ASP A 40 13.90 1.57 -4.02
N ALA A 41 14.24 2.61 -3.25
CA ALA A 41 15.14 2.50 -2.11
C ALA A 41 14.61 1.52 -1.04
N LEU A 42 13.31 1.51 -0.76
CA LEU A 42 12.69 0.55 0.16
C LEU A 42 12.73 -0.89 -0.37
N SER A 43 12.47 -1.09 -1.66
CA SER A 43 12.54 -2.41 -2.30
C SER A 43 13.98 -2.95 -2.32
N THR A 44 14.95 -2.07 -2.61
CA THR A 44 16.39 -2.36 -2.56
C THR A 44 16.85 -2.68 -1.13
N LEU A 45 16.36 -1.94 -0.13
CA LEU A 45 16.63 -2.22 1.29
C LEU A 45 16.10 -3.62 1.66
N ALA A 46 14.89 -3.99 1.20
CA ALA A 46 14.32 -5.31 1.45
C ALA A 46 15.14 -6.42 0.75
N TYR A 47 15.54 -6.21 -0.49
CA TYR A 47 16.44 -7.11 -1.22
C TYR A 47 17.74 -7.33 -0.44
N LEU A 48 18.41 -6.26 -0.02
CA LEU A 48 19.67 -6.30 0.74
C LEU A 48 19.54 -6.99 2.10
N TYR A 49 18.36 -6.95 2.72
CA TYR A 49 18.06 -7.69 3.94
C TYR A 49 17.94 -9.20 3.73
N ASP A 50 17.43 -9.59 2.58
CA ASP A 50 17.12 -10.98 2.23
C ASP A 50 18.27 -11.71 1.54
N VAL A 51 19.36 -11.03 1.18
CA VAL A 51 20.44 -11.59 0.35
C VAL A 51 21.01 -12.86 0.97
N ASP A 52 20.55 -13.97 0.39
CA ASP A 52 21.31 -15.19 0.15
C ASP A 52 21.88 -15.05 -1.28
N GLU A 53 23.10 -15.49 -1.55
CA GLU A 53 23.94 -15.09 -2.72
C GLU A 53 23.37 -15.41 -4.14
N SER A 54 22.10 -15.79 -4.30
CA SER A 54 21.46 -16.05 -5.59
C SER A 54 20.89 -14.78 -6.25
N ALA A 55 21.54 -14.32 -7.31
CA ALA A 55 21.40 -12.98 -7.90
C ALA A 55 20.26 -12.80 -8.93
N SER A 56 19.02 -13.22 -8.66
CA SER A 56 17.94 -13.08 -9.67
C SER A 56 16.54 -12.80 -9.13
N ASP A 57 16.42 -12.31 -7.91
CA ASP A 57 15.11 -12.14 -7.29
C ASP A 57 14.55 -10.75 -7.62
N VAL A 58 13.28 -10.70 -8.01
CA VAL A 58 12.60 -9.45 -8.33
C VAL A 58 11.84 -8.98 -7.09
N TYR A 59 12.21 -7.79 -6.64
CA TYR A 59 11.49 -7.03 -5.63
C TYR A 59 10.72 -5.90 -6.31
N ALA A 60 9.51 -5.66 -5.85
CA ALA A 60 8.69 -4.54 -6.29
C ALA A 60 7.95 -3.92 -5.11
N ALA A 61 7.69 -2.63 -5.21
CA ALA A 61 7.06 -1.85 -4.16
C ALA A 61 5.96 -0.97 -4.76
N ASN A 62 4.84 -0.87 -4.05
CA ASN A 62 3.76 0.03 -4.40
C ASN A 62 3.11 0.65 -3.16
N ILE A 63 2.32 1.69 -3.38
CA ILE A 63 1.49 2.32 -2.35
C ILE A 63 0.03 2.08 -2.67
N LEU A 64 -0.70 1.64 -1.66
CA LEU A 64 -2.15 1.66 -1.67
C LEU A 64 -2.63 2.85 -0.83
N LEU A 65 -3.21 3.85 -1.49
CA LEU A 65 -3.72 5.06 -0.84
C LEU A 65 -5.10 4.82 -0.24
N TYR A 66 -5.29 5.29 0.98
CA TYR A 66 -6.58 5.17 1.66
C TYR A 66 -7.57 6.23 1.17
N ARG A 67 -8.81 5.81 0.93
CA ARG A 67 -9.96 6.68 0.68
C ARG A 67 -11.11 6.31 1.58
N ASP A 68 -11.59 7.30 2.30
CA ASP A 68 -12.74 7.18 3.19
C ASP A 68 -14.02 6.90 2.39
N ALA A 69 -14.75 5.85 2.76
CA ALA A 69 -16.01 5.49 2.11
C ALA A 69 -17.07 6.59 2.26
N ALA A 70 -17.06 7.34 3.35
CA ALA A 70 -17.99 8.44 3.60
C ALA A 70 -17.78 9.62 2.64
N ASN A 71 -16.57 9.77 2.10
CA ASN A 71 -16.22 10.85 1.18
C ASN A 71 -16.39 10.47 -0.30
N LEU A 72 -16.79 9.22 -0.61
CA LEU A 72 -17.01 8.77 -1.98
C LEU A 72 -18.40 9.11 -2.49
N THR A 73 -18.47 9.84 -3.59
CA THR A 73 -19.69 9.96 -4.40
C THR A 73 -20.05 8.62 -5.03
N ASP A 74 -21.32 8.46 -5.43
CA ASP A 74 -21.77 7.21 -6.06
C ASP A 74 -21.07 6.94 -7.40
N SER A 75 -20.77 7.98 -8.18
CA SER A 75 -20.02 7.83 -9.44
C SER A 75 -18.57 7.37 -9.20
N GLU A 76 -17.91 7.90 -8.16
CA GLU A 76 -16.58 7.44 -7.78
C GLU A 76 -16.61 6.01 -7.26
N PHE A 77 -17.60 5.64 -6.45
CA PHE A 77 -17.73 4.27 -5.97
C PHE A 77 -18.00 3.28 -7.10
N ILE A 78 -18.82 3.64 -8.10
CA ILE A 78 -19.02 2.81 -9.31
C ILE A 78 -17.70 2.60 -10.06
N SER A 79 -16.89 3.63 -10.22
CA SER A 79 -15.58 3.53 -10.84
C SER A 79 -14.63 2.63 -10.04
N LEU A 80 -14.60 2.81 -8.71
CA LEU A 80 -13.82 2.00 -7.78
C LEU A 80 -14.23 0.53 -7.80
N LYS A 81 -15.54 0.24 -7.88
CA LYS A 81 -16.10 -1.11 -7.86
C LYS A 81 -15.57 -2.01 -8.98
N ASN A 82 -15.19 -1.44 -10.12
CA ASN A 82 -14.61 -2.19 -11.23
C ASN A 82 -13.17 -2.68 -10.95
N ARG A 83 -12.47 -2.04 -10.01
CA ARG A 83 -11.11 -2.38 -9.57
C ARG A 83 -11.09 -3.08 -8.21
N LEU A 84 -12.22 -3.11 -7.52
CA LEU A 84 -12.36 -3.72 -6.20
C LEU A 84 -12.22 -5.24 -6.29
N ARG A 85 -11.25 -5.79 -5.55
CA ARG A 85 -10.96 -7.23 -5.49
C ARG A 85 -11.31 -7.81 -4.13
N PHE A 86 -11.60 -9.12 -4.11
CA PHE A 86 -11.74 -9.91 -2.88
C PHE A 86 -12.84 -9.42 -1.92
N VAL A 87 -13.96 -8.96 -2.45
CA VAL A 87 -15.11 -8.50 -1.66
C VAL A 87 -16.35 -9.34 -1.91
N ASP A 88 -17.26 -9.39 -0.93
CA ASP A 88 -18.62 -9.86 -1.18
C ASP A 88 -19.34 -8.86 -2.08
N LYS A 89 -19.65 -9.27 -3.31
CA LYS A 89 -20.35 -8.45 -4.32
C LYS A 89 -21.75 -8.01 -3.87
N LYS A 90 -22.29 -8.59 -2.81
CA LYS A 90 -23.58 -8.22 -2.21
C LYS A 90 -23.49 -7.02 -1.28
N LEU A 91 -22.30 -6.70 -0.76
CA LEU A 91 -22.11 -5.58 0.16
C LEU A 91 -22.00 -4.26 -0.60
N GLY A 92 -22.72 -3.25 -0.12
CA GLY A 92 -22.59 -1.86 -0.57
C GLY A 92 -21.39 -1.16 0.09
N LYS A 93 -21.25 0.15 -0.15
CA LYS A 93 -20.16 0.95 0.45
C LYS A 93 -20.31 1.12 1.97
N GLU A 94 -21.53 0.93 2.49
CA GLU A 94 -21.90 1.12 3.89
C GLU A 94 -21.29 0.07 4.84
N GLY A 95 -20.77 -1.04 4.30
CA GLY A 95 -20.11 -2.08 5.09
C GLY A 95 -18.61 -1.86 5.31
N TYR A 96 -18.06 -0.77 4.79
CA TYR A 96 -16.62 -0.52 4.76
C TYR A 96 -16.29 0.83 5.36
N LEU A 97 -15.16 0.89 6.06
CA LEU A 97 -14.56 2.14 6.52
C LEU A 97 -14.07 2.96 5.32
N GLY A 98 -13.45 2.27 4.37
CA GLY A 98 -12.85 2.88 3.20
C GLY A 98 -12.20 1.84 2.29
N PHE A 99 -11.34 2.33 1.40
CA PHE A 99 -10.70 1.52 0.38
C PHE A 99 -9.24 1.90 0.26
N LEU A 100 -8.38 0.90 0.08
CA LEU A 100 -6.97 1.05 -0.27
C LEU A 100 -6.85 0.91 -1.78
N GLU A 101 -6.60 2.02 -2.47
CA GLU A 101 -6.45 2.07 -3.93
C GLU A 101 -4.97 2.03 -4.32
N LEU A 102 -4.57 1.02 -5.10
CA LEU A 102 -3.27 1.01 -5.75
C LEU A 102 -3.29 2.02 -6.91
N LYS A 103 -2.30 2.92 -6.92
CA LYS A 103 -2.00 3.81 -8.04
C LYS A 103 -0.75 3.32 -8.75
N ARG A 104 -0.81 3.13 -10.08
CA ARG A 104 0.34 2.62 -10.85
C ARG A 104 1.50 3.60 -10.83
N GLU A 105 1.19 4.88 -10.79
CA GLU A 105 2.15 5.98 -10.67
C GLU A 105 3.00 5.88 -9.39
N PHE A 106 2.49 5.18 -8.36
CA PHE A 106 3.17 4.90 -7.10
C PHE A 106 3.60 3.43 -7.01
N SER A 107 4.16 2.89 -8.09
CA SER A 107 4.75 1.56 -8.14
C SER A 107 6.09 1.56 -8.84
N THR A 108 7.01 0.69 -8.40
CA THR A 108 8.32 0.45 -9.02
C THR A 108 8.76 -0.99 -8.77
N ALA A 109 9.70 -1.47 -9.58
CA ALA A 109 10.30 -2.79 -9.46
C ALA A 109 11.80 -2.73 -9.73
N THR A 110 12.56 -3.56 -9.02
CA THR A 110 14.01 -3.74 -9.24
C THR A 110 14.37 -4.28 -10.63
N SER A 111 13.40 -4.88 -11.33
CA SER A 111 13.54 -5.26 -12.74
C SER A 111 13.40 -4.09 -13.71
N SER A 112 12.84 -2.96 -13.26
CA SER A 112 12.70 -1.73 -14.04
C SER A 112 13.99 -0.91 -13.97
N GLN A 113 14.21 -0.03 -14.95
CA GLN A 113 15.41 0.81 -14.95
C GLN A 113 15.21 2.01 -14.01
N GLY A 114 15.65 1.89 -12.75
CA GLY A 114 15.55 2.98 -11.77
C GLY A 114 14.13 3.17 -11.25
N SER A 115 13.65 4.42 -11.21
CA SER A 115 12.33 4.81 -10.65
C SER A 115 11.19 4.75 -11.67
N GLU A 116 11.27 3.87 -12.67
CA GLU A 116 10.22 3.67 -13.67
C GLU A 116 8.96 3.03 -13.07
N ILE A 117 7.80 3.32 -13.66
CA ILE A 117 6.52 2.73 -13.27
C ILE A 117 6.57 1.21 -13.49
N ASP A 118 6.13 0.43 -12.49
CA ASP A 118 5.98 -1.01 -12.66
C ASP A 118 4.86 -1.33 -13.67
N SER A 119 5.26 -1.72 -14.88
CA SER A 119 4.33 -2.05 -15.95
C SER A 119 3.51 -3.31 -15.69
N SER A 120 3.96 -4.20 -14.79
CA SER A 120 3.27 -5.46 -14.46
C SER A 120 2.11 -5.24 -13.49
N VAL A 121 2.13 -4.15 -12.73
CA VAL A 121 1.13 -3.85 -11.72
C VAL A 121 -0.18 -3.39 -12.35
N SER A 122 -1.26 -4.07 -11.97
CA SER A 122 -2.64 -3.69 -12.30
C SER A 122 -3.25 -2.83 -11.21
N GLU A 123 -4.06 -1.84 -11.58
CA GLU A 123 -4.82 -1.06 -10.61
C GLU A 123 -5.86 -1.94 -9.91
N ILE A 124 -5.74 -2.06 -8.59
CA ILE A 124 -6.69 -2.76 -7.73
C ILE A 124 -7.10 -1.85 -6.58
N ALA A 125 -8.29 -2.11 -6.05
CA ALA A 125 -8.74 -1.56 -4.78
C ALA A 125 -9.04 -2.70 -3.81
N LEU A 126 -8.69 -2.51 -2.54
CA LEU A 126 -8.96 -3.44 -1.45
C LEU A 126 -9.85 -2.75 -0.41
N ALA A 127 -10.86 -3.46 0.09
CA ALA A 127 -11.74 -2.91 1.11
C ALA A 127 -11.06 -2.89 2.49
N VAL A 128 -11.32 -1.84 3.26
CA VAL A 128 -10.97 -1.72 4.68
C VAL A 128 -12.27 -1.84 5.48
N PRO A 129 -12.46 -2.89 6.30
CA PRO A 129 -13.68 -3.04 7.08
C PRO A 129 -13.74 -2.01 8.21
N GLU A 130 -14.96 -1.63 8.61
CA GLU A 130 -15.19 -0.79 9.80
C GLU A 130 -14.70 -1.45 11.09
N GLN A 131 -14.80 -2.78 11.15
CA GLN A 131 -14.32 -3.59 12.26
C GLN A 131 -13.38 -4.66 11.73
N CYS A 132 -12.14 -4.67 12.23
CA CYS A 132 -11.12 -5.66 11.82
C CYS A 132 -11.45 -7.08 12.29
N TRP A 133 -12.24 -7.22 13.36
CA TRP A 133 -12.53 -8.50 14.02
C TRP A 133 -14.01 -8.67 14.28
N ILE A 134 -14.47 -9.93 14.28
CA ILE A 134 -15.73 -10.33 14.90
C ILE A 134 -15.47 -11.37 15.99
N ASP A 135 -16.22 -11.25 17.08
CA ASP A 135 -16.23 -12.25 18.14
C ASP A 135 -17.21 -13.36 17.77
N ILE A 136 -16.75 -14.61 17.87
CA ILE A 136 -17.57 -15.83 17.74
C ILE A 136 -17.43 -16.68 19.01
N ASP A 137 -18.42 -17.52 19.27
CA ASP A 137 -18.50 -18.40 20.45
C ASP A 137 -18.32 -17.63 21.78
N ASP A 138 -19.10 -16.55 21.96
CA ASP A 138 -19.03 -15.68 23.14
C ASP A 138 -17.62 -15.12 23.42
N GLY A 139 -16.87 -14.80 22.36
CA GLY A 139 -15.54 -14.20 22.42
C GLY A 139 -14.40 -15.21 22.61
N ARG A 140 -14.67 -16.52 22.52
CA ARG A 140 -13.62 -17.56 22.58
C ARG A 140 -12.78 -17.62 21.32
N LYS A 141 -13.32 -17.20 20.18
CA LYS A 141 -12.60 -17.11 18.92
C LYS A 141 -12.90 -15.77 18.24
N LYS A 142 -11.90 -15.22 17.56
CA LYS A 142 -12.03 -14.01 16.74
C LYS A 142 -11.76 -14.37 15.30
N LEU A 143 -12.59 -13.88 14.39
CA LEU A 143 -12.34 -13.97 12.96
C LEU A 143 -12.00 -12.59 12.41
N SER A 144 -11.01 -12.52 11.53
CA SER A 144 -10.63 -11.28 10.87
C SER A 144 -11.56 -10.97 9.70
N LYS A 145 -11.97 -9.72 9.58
CA LYS A 145 -12.65 -9.17 8.39
C LYS A 145 -11.71 -8.47 7.43
N ALA A 146 -10.48 -8.18 7.85
CA ALA A 146 -9.49 -7.51 7.03
C ALA A 146 -8.64 -8.55 6.29
N LEU A 147 -8.51 -8.40 4.97
CA LEU A 147 -7.68 -9.29 4.18
C LEU A 147 -6.21 -9.16 4.58
N PRO A 148 -5.46 -10.27 4.61
CA PRO A 148 -4.05 -10.22 4.91
C PRO A 148 -3.23 -9.30 3.99
N GLY A 149 -2.15 -8.73 4.53
CA GLY A 149 -1.38 -7.70 3.85
C GLY A 149 -1.92 -6.30 4.10
N ALA A 150 -2.11 -5.51 3.05
CA ALA A 150 -2.33 -4.08 3.20
C ALA A 150 -3.58 -3.70 4.03
N PRO A 151 -4.78 -4.30 3.82
CA PRO A 151 -5.94 -3.99 4.65
C PRO A 151 -5.72 -4.30 6.13
N TYR A 152 -5.13 -5.46 6.42
CA TYR A 152 -4.84 -5.88 7.79
C TYR A 152 -3.77 -4.99 8.46
N ALA A 153 -2.70 -4.65 7.74
CA ALA A 153 -1.66 -3.72 8.19
C ALA A 153 -2.23 -2.32 8.49
N PHE A 154 -3.17 -1.85 7.64
CA PHE A 154 -3.89 -0.60 7.85
C PHE A 154 -4.75 -0.66 9.12
N CYS A 155 -5.62 -1.66 9.25
CA CYS A 155 -6.53 -1.81 10.38
C CYS A 155 -5.82 -1.94 11.73
N LEU A 156 -4.65 -2.60 11.76
CA LEU A 156 -3.88 -2.79 12.99
C LEU A 156 -2.81 -1.73 13.21
N ASN A 157 -2.65 -0.80 12.26
CA ASN A 157 -1.59 0.21 12.22
C ASN A 157 -0.20 -0.37 12.56
N ARG A 158 0.14 -1.50 11.95
CA ARG A 158 1.43 -2.19 12.13
C ARG A 158 1.83 -2.92 10.86
N ALA A 159 3.11 -3.26 10.77
CA ALA A 159 3.60 -4.08 9.68
C ALA A 159 3.05 -5.51 9.75
N GLU A 160 2.80 -6.10 8.59
CA GLU A 160 2.37 -7.48 8.42
C GLU A 160 3.15 -8.09 7.25
N ALA A 161 3.63 -9.32 7.41
CA ALA A 161 4.35 -10.02 6.34
C ALA A 161 3.75 -11.40 6.09
N PHE A 162 3.68 -11.77 4.82
CA PHE A 162 3.28 -13.10 4.36
C PHE A 162 4.45 -13.74 3.65
N LEU A 163 4.99 -14.79 4.27
CA LEU A 163 6.16 -15.51 3.77
C LEU A 163 5.82 -16.38 2.56
N ASP A 164 4.55 -16.76 2.36
CA ASP A 164 4.11 -17.53 1.21
C ASP A 164 2.67 -17.11 0.85
N THR A 165 2.47 -16.56 -0.35
CA THR A 165 1.13 -16.19 -0.80
C THR A 165 0.24 -17.41 -1.08
N GLY A 166 0.84 -18.59 -1.29
CA GLY A 166 0.12 -19.85 -1.44
C GLY A 166 -0.69 -20.24 -0.21
N THR A 167 -0.35 -19.73 0.98
CA THR A 167 -1.06 -20.03 2.23
C THR A 167 -2.16 -19.03 2.58
N ILE A 168 -2.30 -17.92 1.85
CA ILE A 168 -3.24 -16.84 2.19
C ILE A 168 -4.69 -17.33 2.16
N ALA A 169 -5.09 -18.09 1.15
CA ALA A 169 -6.46 -18.58 1.04
C ALA A 169 -6.82 -19.57 2.18
N GLU A 170 -5.86 -20.37 2.63
CA GLU A 170 -6.04 -21.26 3.79
C GLU A 170 -6.17 -20.46 5.08
N TRP A 171 -5.32 -19.45 5.29
CA TRP A 171 -5.44 -18.53 6.42
C TRP A 171 -6.81 -17.87 6.46
N CYS A 172 -7.28 -17.32 5.33
CA CYS A 172 -8.60 -16.69 5.22
C CYS A 172 -9.73 -17.67 5.52
N SER A 173 -9.59 -18.95 5.18
CA SER A 173 -10.59 -19.98 5.49
C SER A 173 -10.65 -20.34 6.97
N ASN A 174 -9.53 -20.23 7.70
CA ASN A 174 -9.41 -20.68 9.08
C ASN A 174 -9.63 -19.55 10.10
N GLU A 175 -9.08 -18.37 9.78
CA GLU A 175 -8.98 -17.20 10.65
C GLU A 175 -9.83 -16.02 10.18
N GLY A 176 -10.43 -16.11 8.98
CA GLY A 176 -11.19 -15.03 8.37
C GLY A 176 -12.71 -15.22 8.39
N ASP A 177 -13.44 -14.10 8.39
CA ASP A 177 -14.89 -14.01 8.14
C ASP A 177 -15.12 -13.66 6.66
N PHE A 178 -14.71 -14.56 5.76
CA PHE A 178 -14.81 -14.36 4.32
C PHE A 178 -15.74 -15.38 3.66
N PRO A 179 -16.58 -14.96 2.69
CA PRO A 179 -17.39 -15.91 1.95
C PRO A 179 -16.51 -16.78 1.04
N PRO A 180 -16.95 -18.01 0.69
CA PRO A 180 -16.18 -18.92 -0.17
C PRO A 180 -15.74 -18.30 -1.50
N SER A 181 -16.55 -17.42 -2.09
CA SER A 181 -16.22 -16.74 -3.35
C SER A 181 -14.98 -15.85 -3.25
N VAL A 182 -14.75 -15.21 -2.10
CA VAL A 182 -13.56 -14.38 -1.87
C VAL A 182 -12.32 -15.27 -1.73
N ILE A 183 -12.45 -16.40 -1.03
CA ILE A 183 -11.37 -17.37 -0.86
C ILE A 183 -10.99 -17.99 -2.22
N ASP A 184 -11.96 -18.33 -3.06
CA ASP A 184 -11.71 -18.86 -4.41
C ASP A 184 -11.07 -17.81 -5.32
N GLU A 185 -11.47 -16.55 -5.23
CA GLU A 185 -10.83 -15.45 -5.96
C GLU A 185 -9.36 -15.28 -5.53
N LEU A 186 -9.05 -15.35 -4.22
CA LEU A 186 -7.68 -15.31 -3.72
C LEU A 186 -6.82 -16.45 -4.28
N ARG A 187 -7.34 -17.69 -4.28
CA ARG A 187 -6.66 -18.84 -4.88
C ARG A 187 -6.37 -18.61 -6.35
N GLN A 188 -7.34 -18.09 -7.09
CA GLN A 188 -7.18 -17.80 -8.52
C GLN A 188 -6.15 -16.70 -8.75
N TYR A 189 -6.18 -15.63 -7.96
CA TYR A 189 -5.28 -14.48 -8.11
C TYR A 189 -3.80 -14.84 -7.94
N PHE A 190 -3.45 -15.65 -6.94
CA PHE A 190 -2.07 -16.10 -6.71
C PHE A 190 -1.71 -17.41 -7.44
N SER A 191 -2.64 -17.95 -8.26
CA SER A 191 -2.35 -19.11 -9.09
C SER A 191 -1.31 -18.78 -10.18
N PRO A 192 -0.66 -19.78 -10.80
CA PRO A 192 0.35 -19.54 -11.84
C PRO A 192 -0.10 -18.71 -13.05
N ASN A 193 -1.42 -18.60 -13.29
CA ASN A 193 -1.99 -17.81 -14.39
C ASN A 193 -2.84 -16.62 -13.88
N GLY A 194 -2.75 -16.31 -12.58
CA GLY A 194 -3.49 -15.20 -11.97
C GLY A 194 -2.73 -13.87 -12.08
N ASP A 195 -3.44 -12.77 -11.90
CA ASP A 195 -2.85 -11.42 -11.97
C ASP A 195 -1.76 -11.19 -10.91
N GLY A 196 -1.80 -11.93 -9.80
CA GLY A 196 -0.80 -11.88 -8.72
C GLY A 196 0.20 -13.04 -8.77
N ALA A 197 0.34 -13.73 -9.89
CA ALA A 197 1.20 -14.92 -10.01
C ALA A 197 2.65 -14.64 -9.61
N GLU A 198 3.17 -13.45 -9.89
CA GLU A 198 4.54 -13.04 -9.56
C GLU A 198 4.73 -12.67 -8.09
N ILE A 199 3.67 -12.60 -7.29
CA ILE A 199 3.75 -12.24 -5.87
C ILE A 199 3.81 -13.53 -5.06
N LYS A 200 4.99 -13.90 -4.55
CA LYS A 200 5.19 -15.13 -3.74
C LYS A 200 5.40 -14.87 -2.27
N SER A 201 5.88 -13.70 -1.90
CA SER A 201 5.84 -13.20 -0.52
C SER A 201 5.75 -11.67 -0.53
N PHE A 202 5.28 -11.09 0.57
CA PHE A 202 5.19 -9.64 0.69
C PHE A 202 5.20 -9.17 2.14
N VAL A 203 5.51 -7.90 2.32
CA VAL A 203 5.35 -7.15 3.55
C VAL A 203 4.55 -5.89 3.27
N SER A 204 3.59 -5.58 4.13
CA SER A 204 2.80 -4.37 4.09
C SER A 204 2.95 -3.59 5.40
N PHE A 205 3.10 -2.26 5.34
CA PHE A 205 3.17 -1.43 6.54
C PHE A 205 2.56 -0.03 6.33
N PRO A 206 1.91 0.55 7.35
CA PRO A 206 1.19 1.82 7.23
C PRO A 206 2.13 3.00 7.00
N ILE A 207 1.66 3.96 6.19
CA ILE A 207 2.29 5.27 6.00
C ILE A 207 1.60 6.25 6.94
N PRO A 208 2.31 6.84 7.93
CA PRO A 208 1.68 7.74 8.87
C PRO A 208 1.19 9.02 8.18
N THR A 209 0.14 9.65 8.71
CA THR A 209 -0.34 10.95 8.23
C THR A 209 0.66 12.06 8.54
N TYR A 210 0.87 12.97 7.58
CA TYR A 210 1.73 14.14 7.76
C TYR A 210 1.17 15.04 8.88
N ASN A 211 2.03 15.51 9.77
CA ASN A 211 1.69 16.32 10.95
C ASN A 211 0.86 15.65 12.06
N HIS A 212 0.65 14.34 12.03
CA HIS A 212 0.03 13.67 13.18
C HIS A 212 1.04 13.59 14.34
N CYS A 213 0.93 14.53 15.30
CA CYS A 213 1.57 14.36 16.60
C CYS A 213 1.02 13.08 17.24
N SER A 214 1.91 12.21 17.71
CA SER A 214 1.59 10.90 18.30
C SER A 214 0.75 10.93 19.59
N CYS A 215 0.21 12.09 19.96
CA CYS A 215 -0.61 12.30 21.15
C CYS A 215 -2.13 12.28 20.89
N GLU A 216 -2.59 12.27 19.64
CA GLU A 216 -4.02 12.10 19.32
C GLU A 216 -4.41 10.61 19.29
N VAL A 217 -4.52 10.04 20.48
CA VAL A 217 -4.81 8.60 20.71
C VAL A 217 -6.24 8.19 20.27
N ASN A 218 -7.10 9.15 19.91
CA ASN A 218 -8.53 8.91 19.74
C ASN A 218 -9.05 8.94 18.30
N ASN A 219 -8.20 9.08 17.30
CA ASN A 219 -8.63 8.83 15.93
C ASN A 219 -8.20 7.41 15.52
N PRO A 220 -9.09 6.40 15.65
CA PRO A 220 -8.75 5.01 15.29
C PRO A 220 -8.29 4.87 13.83
N ASN A 221 -8.58 5.87 12.99
CA ASN A 221 -8.28 5.89 11.55
C ASN A 221 -7.40 7.08 11.12
N GLY A 222 -7.07 8.01 12.02
CA GLY A 222 -6.43 9.29 11.67
C GLY A 222 -4.95 9.19 11.38
N GLY A 223 -4.32 8.11 11.82
CA GLY A 223 -2.88 7.99 11.81
C GLY A 223 -2.26 7.61 10.47
N THR A 224 -3.03 7.21 9.45
CA THR A 224 -2.49 6.52 8.27
C THR A 224 -3.09 7.03 6.96
N VAL A 225 -2.25 7.47 6.01
CA VAL A 225 -2.67 7.94 4.66
C VAL A 225 -2.73 6.82 3.62
N GLY A 226 -2.09 5.69 3.90
CA GLY A 226 -2.02 4.55 3.00
C GLY A 226 -1.11 3.47 3.52
N VAL A 227 -0.75 2.52 2.67
CA VAL A 227 0.10 1.38 3.02
C VAL A 227 1.17 1.21 1.95
N VAL A 228 2.42 1.06 2.36
CA VAL A 228 3.47 0.54 1.48
C VAL A 228 3.32 -0.97 1.43
N ASN A 229 3.38 -1.53 0.23
CA ASN A 229 3.43 -2.96 0.00
C ASN A 229 4.69 -3.30 -0.82
N ILE A 230 5.60 -4.06 -0.22
CA ILE A 230 6.80 -4.59 -0.90
C ILE A 230 6.58 -6.08 -1.10
N HIS A 231 6.84 -6.58 -2.31
CA HIS A 231 6.68 -7.98 -2.64
C HIS A 231 7.89 -8.54 -3.38
N ARG A 232 7.99 -9.87 -3.35
CA ARG A 232 9.05 -10.66 -3.97
C ARG A 232 8.46 -11.80 -4.80
N ASP A 233 9.12 -12.14 -5.88
CA ASP A 233 8.83 -13.28 -6.76
C ASP A 233 9.23 -14.64 -6.18
N ARG A 234 9.66 -14.68 -4.92
CA ARG A 234 9.97 -15.89 -4.17
C ARG A 234 9.36 -15.90 -2.77
N PRO A 235 9.10 -17.09 -2.19
CA PRO A 235 8.70 -17.20 -0.80
C PRO A 235 9.81 -16.79 0.18
N GLY A 236 9.37 -16.35 1.36
CA GLY A 236 10.21 -16.10 2.52
C GLY A 236 10.96 -14.79 2.44
N MET A 237 10.27 -13.69 2.17
CA MET A 237 10.78 -12.33 2.40
C MET A 237 10.92 -12.04 3.90
N LEU A 238 12.02 -11.40 4.30
CA LEU A 238 12.30 -10.91 5.65
C LEU A 238 12.15 -11.98 6.77
N ARG A 239 12.71 -13.18 6.55
CA ARG A 239 12.59 -14.34 7.46
C ARG A 239 13.15 -14.07 8.87
N ASP A 240 12.79 -14.95 9.81
CA ASP A 240 13.24 -14.91 11.20
C ASP A 240 12.94 -13.55 11.88
N LYS A 241 13.99 -12.80 12.25
CA LYS A 241 13.89 -11.45 12.82
C LYS A 241 13.98 -10.34 11.76
N GLY A 242 13.98 -10.71 10.47
CA GLY A 242 14.10 -9.79 9.35
C GLY A 242 13.08 -8.66 9.44
N LEU A 243 11.80 -9.00 9.61
CA LEU A 243 10.73 -8.00 9.77
C LEU A 243 10.96 -7.06 10.96
N GLU A 244 11.28 -7.61 12.14
CA GLU A 244 11.51 -6.84 13.38
C GLU A 244 12.63 -5.80 13.22
N LEU A 245 13.70 -6.17 12.49
CA LEU A 245 14.84 -5.30 12.24
C LEU A 245 14.63 -4.36 11.04
N PHE A 246 13.87 -4.78 10.05
CA PHE A 246 13.61 -4.03 8.82
C PHE A 246 12.69 -2.84 9.07
N ILE A 247 11.59 -3.02 9.80
CA ILE A 247 10.57 -1.98 9.99
C ILE A 247 11.11 -0.69 10.66
N PRO A 248 11.96 -0.74 11.71
CA PRO A 248 12.55 0.49 12.25
C PRO A 248 13.37 1.27 11.21
N LEU A 249 13.99 0.59 10.23
CA LEU A 249 14.78 1.22 9.18
C LEU A 249 13.92 1.85 8.08
N THR A 250 12.66 1.43 7.90
CA THR A 250 11.76 2.02 6.90
C THR A 250 11.14 3.34 7.39
N SER A 251 11.17 3.62 8.70
CA SER A 251 10.49 4.77 9.29
C SER A 251 10.84 6.13 8.64
N PRO A 252 12.12 6.46 8.36
CA PRO A 252 12.47 7.70 7.67
C PRO A 252 11.88 7.78 6.25
N PHE A 253 11.86 6.67 5.51
CA PHE A 253 11.26 6.61 4.18
C PHE A 253 9.74 6.82 4.25
N CYS A 254 9.06 6.23 5.24
CA CYS A 254 7.62 6.46 5.46
C CYS A 254 7.30 7.94 5.72
N GLN A 255 8.19 8.67 6.40
CA GLN A 255 8.01 10.12 6.63
C GLN A 255 8.18 10.92 5.33
N LEU A 256 9.12 10.54 4.46
CA LEU A 256 9.27 11.13 3.13
C LEU A 256 8.03 10.84 2.26
N LEU A 257 7.57 9.59 2.22
CA LEU A 257 6.37 9.20 1.49
C LEU A 257 5.14 9.98 1.96
N SER A 258 4.96 10.12 3.28
CA SER A 258 3.86 10.88 3.87
C SER A 258 3.83 12.33 3.38
N GLN A 259 4.98 13.01 3.36
CA GLN A 259 5.12 14.38 2.86
C GLN A 259 4.81 14.48 1.36
N LEU A 260 5.39 13.59 0.55
CA LEU A 260 5.19 13.57 -0.90
C LEU A 260 3.72 13.29 -1.26
N ILE A 261 3.09 12.32 -0.61
CA ILE A 261 1.67 11.98 -0.82
C ILE A 261 0.77 13.15 -0.42
N HIS A 262 1.06 13.79 0.72
CA HIS A 262 0.31 14.95 1.17
C HIS A 262 0.36 16.08 0.12
N ARG A 263 1.56 16.38 -0.40
CA ARG A 263 1.73 17.41 -1.43
C ARG A 263 1.06 17.03 -2.75
N TRP A 264 1.20 15.78 -3.19
CA TRP A 264 0.50 15.27 -4.38
C TRP A 264 -1.02 15.46 -4.25
N HIS A 265 -1.58 15.17 -3.08
CA HIS A 265 -3.01 15.35 -2.84
C HIS A 265 -3.44 16.83 -2.91
N GLU A 266 -2.65 17.76 -2.37
CA GLU A 266 -2.90 19.21 -2.51
C GLU A 266 -2.95 19.63 -3.98
N LEU A 267 -1.95 19.24 -4.78
CA LEU A 267 -1.91 19.56 -6.22
C LEU A 267 -3.13 19.00 -6.97
N MET A 268 -3.58 17.80 -6.61
CA MET A 268 -4.76 17.19 -7.25
C MET A 268 -6.04 17.94 -6.89
N LEU A 269 -6.17 18.47 -5.66
CA LEU A 269 -7.29 19.32 -5.27
C LEU A 269 -7.26 20.66 -6.03
N GLU A 270 -6.10 21.32 -6.10
CA GLU A 270 -5.93 22.58 -6.83
C GLU A 270 -6.33 22.41 -8.32
N LYS A 271 -5.86 21.34 -8.98
CA LYS A 271 -6.25 21.00 -10.35
C LYS A 271 -7.76 20.76 -10.49
N ALA A 272 -8.37 20.05 -9.54
CA ALA A 272 -9.80 19.77 -9.54
C ALA A 272 -10.66 21.04 -9.34
N GLU A 273 -10.19 22.00 -8.53
CA GLU A 273 -10.84 23.29 -8.34
C GLU A 273 -10.75 24.17 -9.60
N GLN A 274 -9.56 24.25 -10.22
CA GLN A 274 -9.36 24.97 -11.48
C GLN A 274 -10.26 24.42 -12.60
N ALA A 275 -10.42 23.10 -12.69
CA ALA A 275 -11.28 22.45 -13.68
C ALA A 275 -12.78 22.82 -13.51
N LYS A 276 -13.23 23.19 -12.30
CA LYS A 276 -14.61 23.64 -12.05
C LYS A 276 -14.87 25.07 -12.52
N ILE A 277 -13.83 25.90 -12.63
CA ILE A 277 -13.94 27.34 -12.95
C ILE A 277 -14.08 27.56 -14.47
N VAL A 278 -13.66 26.60 -15.30
CA VAL A 278 -13.77 26.71 -16.77
C VAL A 278 -15.25 26.68 -17.19
N PRO A 279 -15.81 27.79 -17.72
CA PRO A 279 -17.21 27.84 -18.11
C PRO A 279 -17.48 26.82 -19.23
N LYS A 280 -18.55 26.04 -19.11
CA LYS A 280 -19.06 25.21 -20.20
C LYS A 280 -19.55 26.13 -21.32
N VAL A 281 -18.73 26.25 -22.37
CA VAL A 281 -19.08 26.95 -23.63
C VAL A 281 -20.00 26.08 -24.46
#